data_AF-A0A7C9EJH9-F1
#
_entry.id   AF-A0A7C9EJH9-F1
#
_cell.length_a   1.000
_cell.length_b   1.000
_cell.length_c   1.000
_cell.angle_alpha   90.00
_cell.angle_beta   90.00
_cell.angle_gamma   90.00
#
_symmetry.space_group_name_H-M   'P 1'
#
loop_
_entity.id
_entity.type
_entity.pdbx_description
1 polymer ?
#
loop_
_entity_poly.entity_id
_entity_poly.type
_entity_poly.pdbx_seq_one_letter_code
_entity_poly.pdbx_strand_id
1 'polypeptide(L)'
;KLRVCADGGANRLYDEMPQFFPQQDALDIRHRYQPDVIKGDMDSIRYEVLNFYKKLGCDAIDESHDQDTTDLYKCISHINNLTPDVEKSDLCVLVTGALGGRFDHEAGNINVLCRFSSLR
;
A
#
# COMPACT_ATOMS: atom_id res chain seq x y z
N LYS A 1 4.75 -13.09 3.94
CA LYS A 1 5.14 -11.66 3.75
C LYS A 1 3.89 -10.92 3.32
N LEU A 2 3.48 -9.92 4.09
CA LEU A 2 2.29 -9.11 3.82
C LEU A 2 2.63 -8.00 2.81
N ARG A 3 1.74 -7.76 1.85
CA ARG A 3 1.84 -6.72 0.81
C ARG A 3 0.60 -5.83 0.89
N VAL A 4 0.82 -4.54 1.12
CA VAL A 4 -0.26 -3.56 1.26
C VAL A 4 -0.07 -2.45 0.23
N CYS A 5 -1.13 -2.10 -0.49
CA CYS A 5 -1.18 -0.91 -1.32
C CYS A 5 -1.94 0.20 -0.60
N ALA A 6 -1.33 1.38 -0.51
CA ALA A 6 -1.97 2.61 -0.05
C ALA A 6 -2.79 3.19 -1.21
N ASP A 7 -4.11 3.04 -1.16
CA ASP A 7 -5.10 3.54 -2.12
C ASP A 7 -4.62 3.53 -3.59
N GLY A 8 -4.35 4.70 -4.18
CA GLY A 8 -3.90 4.88 -5.57
C GLY A 8 -2.57 4.18 -5.91
N GLY A 9 -1.80 3.74 -4.92
CA GLY A 9 -0.63 2.87 -5.10
C GLY A 9 -0.98 1.54 -5.80
N ALA A 10 -2.21 1.05 -5.66
CA ALA A 10 -2.69 -0.12 -6.39
C ALA A 10 -2.75 0.11 -7.92
N ASN A 11 -3.03 1.34 -8.35
CA ASN A 11 -2.99 1.69 -9.77
C ASN A 11 -1.56 1.56 -10.31
N ARG A 12 -0.57 2.04 -9.54
CA ARG A 12 0.85 1.96 -9.90
C ARG A 12 1.31 0.51 -10.01
N LEU A 13 0.92 -0.33 -9.05
CA LEU A 13 1.18 -1.76 -9.12
C LEU A 13 0.54 -2.40 -10.36
N TYR A 14 -0.69 -2.05 -10.70
CA TYR A 14 -1.41 -2.59 -11.85
C TYR A 14 -0.84 -2.15 -13.21
N ASP A 15 -0.41 -0.89 -13.32
CA ASP A 15 0.04 -0.28 -14.57
C ASP A 15 1.54 -0.46 -14.82
N GLU A 16 2.36 -0.34 -13.77
CA GLU A 16 3.82 -0.23 -13.87
C GLU A 16 4.51 -1.58 -13.65
N MET A 17 3.95 -2.47 -12.81
CA MET A 17 4.61 -3.76 -12.53
C MET A 17 4.83 -4.63 -13.79
N PRO A 18 3.88 -4.73 -14.74
CA PRO A 18 4.12 -5.41 -16.01
C PRO A 18 5.29 -4.86 -16.84
N GLN A 19 5.60 -3.57 -16.69
CA GLN A 19 6.65 -2.91 -17.48
C GLN A 19 8.05 -3.41 -17.11
N PHE A 20 8.24 -3.94 -15.90
CA PHE A 20 9.48 -4.59 -15.49
C PHE A 20 9.68 -5.99 -16.10
N PHE A 21 8.65 -6.56 -16.73
CA PHE A 21 8.67 -7.89 -17.34
C PHE A 21 8.14 -7.86 -18.78
N PRO A 22 8.79 -7.13 -19.71
CA PRO A 22 8.26 -6.88 -21.05
C PRO A 22 8.10 -8.15 -21.92
N GLN A 23 8.67 -9.27 -21.49
CA GLN A 23 8.62 -10.56 -22.18
C GLN A 23 7.50 -11.48 -21.67
N GLN A 24 6.70 -11.04 -20.69
CA GLN A 24 5.62 -11.82 -20.08
C GLN A 24 4.28 -11.14 -20.30
N ASP A 25 3.20 -11.92 -20.29
CA ASP A 25 1.86 -11.37 -20.38
C ASP A 25 1.54 -10.49 -19.17
N ALA A 26 0.98 -9.30 -19.41
CA ALA A 26 0.72 -8.34 -18.34
C ALA A 26 -0.30 -8.84 -17.31
N LEU A 27 -1.28 -9.66 -17.74
CA LEU A 27 -2.25 -10.27 -16.85
C LEU A 27 -1.54 -11.26 -15.92
N ASP A 28 -0.67 -12.13 -16.44
CA ASP A 28 0.10 -13.07 -15.63
C ASP A 28 0.93 -12.35 -14.55
N ILE A 29 1.55 -11.22 -14.89
CA ILE A 29 2.29 -10.40 -13.93
C ILE A 29 1.36 -9.81 -12.85
N ARG A 30 0.19 -9.26 -13.23
CA ARG A 30 -0.78 -8.72 -12.27
C ARG A 30 -1.33 -9.78 -11.32
N HIS A 31 -1.56 -11.00 -11.82
CA HIS A 31 -1.95 -12.14 -10.99
C HIS A 31 -0.83 -12.58 -10.04
N ARG A 32 0.43 -12.56 -10.50
CA ARG A 32 1.59 -12.94 -9.68
C ARG A 32 1.88 -11.93 -8.56
N TYR A 33 1.74 -10.64 -8.85
CA TYR A 33 2.05 -9.54 -7.93
C TYR A 33 0.79 -8.86 -7.39
N GLN A 34 -0.17 -9.67 -6.95
CA GLN A 34 -1.34 -9.19 -6.24
C GLN A 34 -0.97 -8.69 -4.82
N PRO A 35 -1.51 -7.55 -4.37
CA PRO A 35 -1.42 -7.14 -2.97
C PRO A 35 -2.38 -7.96 -2.11
N ASP A 36 -2.01 -8.18 -0.85
CA ASP A 36 -2.89 -8.87 0.10
C ASP A 36 -3.99 -7.90 0.61
N VAL A 37 -3.65 -6.62 0.76
CA VAL A 37 -4.56 -5.55 1.20
C VAL A 37 -4.41 -4.30 0.34
N ILE A 38 -5.52 -3.65 0.01
CA ILE A 38 -5.59 -2.26 -0.45
C ILE A 38 -6.29 -1.46 0.65
N LYS A 39 -5.64 -0.42 1.15
CA LYS A 39 -6.16 0.39 2.27
C LYS A 39 -5.97 1.88 2.00
N GLY A 40 -6.99 2.66 2.32
CA GLY A 40 -7.02 4.12 2.19
C GLY A 40 -8.44 4.61 2.05
N ASP A 41 -8.64 5.87 1.70
CA ASP A 41 -9.98 6.45 1.51
C ASP A 41 -10.65 6.13 0.17
N MET A 42 -9.94 5.39 -0.71
CA MET A 42 -10.43 4.94 -2.02
C MET A 42 -10.73 6.09 -3.00
N ASP A 43 -10.13 7.26 -2.80
CA ASP A 43 -10.36 8.45 -3.64
C ASP A 43 -9.46 8.48 -4.90
N SER A 44 -8.33 7.78 -4.85
CA SER A 44 -7.33 7.77 -5.91
C SER A 44 -7.27 6.44 -6.66
N ILE A 45 -7.66 5.32 -6.05
CA ILE A 45 -7.74 4.03 -6.77
C ILE A 45 -8.83 4.04 -7.84
N ARG A 46 -8.52 3.52 -9.03
CA ARG A 46 -9.52 3.39 -10.09
C ARG A 46 -10.43 2.20 -9.82
N TYR A 47 -11.73 2.37 -10.08
CA TYR A 47 -12.76 1.37 -9.80
C TYR A 47 -12.46 0.00 -10.46
N GLU A 48 -11.97 -0.02 -11.70
CA GLU A 48 -11.63 -1.25 -12.40
C GLU A 48 -10.43 -1.98 -11.78
N VAL A 49 -9.44 -1.23 -11.27
CA VAL A 49 -8.26 -1.79 -10.59
C VAL A 49 -8.64 -2.37 -9.23
N LEU A 50 -9.43 -1.63 -8.45
CA LEU A 50 -9.96 -2.10 -7.18
C LEU A 50 -10.74 -3.41 -7.37
N ASN A 51 -11.67 -3.44 -8.33
CA ASN A 51 -12.46 -4.64 -8.60
C ASN A 51 -11.63 -5.80 -9.12
N PHE A 52 -10.60 -5.54 -9.92
CA PHE A 52 -9.68 -6.57 -10.39
C PHE A 52 -9.03 -7.29 -9.20
N TYR A 53 -8.38 -6.55 -8.29
CA TYR A 53 -7.71 -7.17 -7.15
C TYR A 53 -8.69 -7.77 -6.13
N LYS A 54 -9.87 -7.16 -5.90
CA LYS A 54 -10.92 -7.76 -5.05
C LYS A 54 -11.35 -9.13 -5.55
N LYS A 55 -11.52 -9.30 -6.87
CA LYS A 55 -11.88 -10.61 -7.46
C LYS A 55 -10.79 -11.66 -7.31
N LEU A 56 -9.54 -11.24 -7.14
CA LEU A 56 -8.42 -12.13 -6.86
C LEU A 56 -8.26 -12.43 -5.36
N GLY A 57 -9.11 -11.87 -4.50
CA GLY A 57 -9.07 -12.09 -3.05
C GLY A 57 -8.24 -11.07 -2.27
N CYS A 58 -7.91 -9.91 -2.86
CA CYS A 58 -7.35 -8.79 -2.11
C CYS A 58 -8.42 -8.17 -1.21
N ASP A 59 -8.09 -7.95 0.07
CA ASP A 59 -8.95 -7.22 0.99
C ASP A 59 -8.90 -5.73 0.67
N ALA A 60 -10.06 -5.10 0.55
CA ALA A 60 -10.19 -3.66 0.32
C ALA A 60 -10.77 -3.00 1.57
N ILE A 61 -9.95 -2.22 2.28
CA ILE A 61 -10.33 -1.59 3.56
C ILE A 61 -10.48 -0.09 3.35
N ASP A 62 -11.73 0.35 3.26
CA ASP A 62 -12.12 1.75 3.09
C ASP A 62 -12.00 2.52 4.42
N GLU A 63 -11.19 3.57 4.40
CA GLU A 63 -10.89 4.48 5.50
C GLU A 63 -11.27 5.93 5.15
N SER A 64 -12.29 6.12 4.32
CA SER A 64 -12.79 7.44 3.91
C SER A 64 -13.29 8.31 5.07
N HIS A 65 -13.66 7.67 6.18
CA HIS A 65 -14.09 8.36 7.39
C HIS A 65 -12.95 9.05 8.17
N ASP A 66 -11.69 8.64 7.97
CA ASP A 66 -10.51 9.27 8.57
C ASP A 66 -9.80 10.16 7.56
N GLN A 67 -9.97 11.47 7.71
CA GLN A 67 -9.35 12.49 6.87
C GLN A 67 -8.17 13.20 7.55
N ASP A 68 -7.86 12.82 8.80
CA ASP A 68 -6.78 13.41 9.58
C ASP A 68 -5.44 12.68 9.36
N THR A 69 -5.48 11.48 8.78
CA THR A 69 -4.29 10.66 8.51
C THR A 69 -4.11 10.34 7.03
N THR A 70 -2.85 10.20 6.62
CA THR A 70 -2.49 9.84 5.23
C THR A 70 -2.68 8.35 4.98
N ASP A 71 -2.86 7.93 3.72
CA ASP A 71 -2.99 6.50 3.41
C ASP A 71 -1.76 5.67 3.82
N LEU A 72 -0.55 6.25 3.75
CA LEU A 72 0.63 5.59 4.27
C LEU A 72 0.52 5.37 5.79
N TYR A 73 0.08 6.38 6.55
CA TYR A 73 -0.15 6.22 7.99
C TYR A 73 -1.16 5.10 8.27
N LYS A 74 -2.29 5.09 7.56
CA LYS A 74 -3.35 4.07 7.67
C LYS A 74 -2.78 2.67 7.40
N CYS A 75 -1.92 2.52 6.40
CA CYS A 75 -1.26 1.25 6.06
C CYS A 75 -0.27 0.80 7.13
N ILE A 76 0.61 1.67 7.62
CA ILE A 76 1.58 1.32 8.66
C ILE A 76 0.87 0.98 9.98
N SER A 77 -0.16 1.74 10.34
CA SER A 77 -1.02 1.45 11.50
C SER A 77 -1.65 0.06 11.40
N HIS A 78 -2.19 -0.28 10.22
CA HIS A 78 -2.76 -1.61 9.97
C HIS A 78 -1.72 -2.73 10.15
N ILE A 79 -0.53 -2.59 9.57
CA ILE A 79 0.57 -3.56 9.72
C ILE A 79 0.96 -3.70 11.20
N ASN A 80 1.13 -2.59 11.90
CA ASN A 80 1.48 -2.57 13.32
C ASN A 80 0.42 -3.25 14.20
N ASN A 81 -0.86 -3.09 13.89
CA ASN A 81 -1.96 -3.70 14.65
C ASN A 81 -2.08 -5.22 14.39
N LEU A 82 -1.72 -5.67 13.19
CA LEU A 82 -1.68 -7.10 12.86
C LEU A 82 -0.45 -7.80 13.42
N THR A 83 0.62 -7.06 13.71
CA THR A 83 1.89 -7.62 14.19
C THR A 83 1.84 -7.80 15.72
N PRO A 84 2.03 -9.03 16.25
CA PRO A 84 2.11 -9.27 17.68
C PRO A 84 3.26 -8.48 18.33
N ASP A 85 3.09 -7.99 19.56
CA ASP A 85 4.11 -7.18 20.24
C ASP A 85 5.48 -7.87 20.31
N VAL A 86 5.50 -9.20 20.45
CA VAL A 86 6.72 -10.01 20.50
C VAL A 86 7.49 -10.05 19.18
N GLU A 87 6.85 -9.72 18.06
CA GLU A 87 7.44 -9.73 16.71
C GLU A 87 7.74 -8.31 16.19
N LYS A 88 7.28 -7.26 16.89
CA LYS A 88 7.43 -5.86 16.44
C LYS A 88 8.88 -5.42 16.31
N SER A 89 9.78 -5.93 17.15
CA SER A 89 11.22 -5.60 17.08
C SER A 89 11.90 -6.15 15.83
N ASP A 90 11.35 -7.20 15.22
CA ASP A 90 11.88 -7.83 14.00
C ASP A 90 11.12 -7.38 12.74
N LEU A 91 10.13 -6.49 12.89
CA LEU A 91 9.28 -6.02 11.81
C LEU A 91 10.08 -5.07 10.89
N CYS A 92 10.32 -5.51 9.66
CA CYS A 92 10.89 -4.67 8.61
C CYS A 92 9.82 -4.31 7.58
N VAL A 93 9.48 -3.01 7.48
CA VAL A 93 8.55 -2.50 6.48
C VAL A 93 9.31 -1.76 5.37
N LEU A 94 9.23 -2.30 4.15
CA LEU A 94 9.74 -1.64 2.96
C LEU A 94 8.62 -0.85 2.27
N VAL A 95 8.77 0.47 2.19
CA VAL A 95 7.82 1.36 1.51
C VAL A 95 8.40 1.81 0.17
N THR A 96 7.66 1.59 -0.93
CA THR A 96 8.03 2.01 -2.28
C THR A 96 7.12 3.14 -2.77
N GLY A 97 7.65 4.08 -3.54
CA GLY A 97 6.86 5.20 -4.10
C GLY A 97 6.49 6.29 -3.09
N ALA A 98 7.16 6.35 -1.94
CA ALA A 98 6.91 7.36 -0.90
C ALA A 98 7.51 8.75 -1.22
N LEU A 99 8.43 8.85 -2.18
CA LEU A 99 9.17 10.04 -2.54
C LEU A 99 9.19 10.23 -4.06
N GLY A 100 9.40 11.45 -4.54
CA GLY A 100 9.50 11.82 -5.96
C GLY A 100 8.23 12.42 -6.57
N GLY A 101 7.34 13.00 -5.77
CA GLY A 101 6.03 13.49 -6.20
C GLY A 101 5.63 14.81 -5.55
N ARG A 102 4.39 14.86 -5.04
CA ARG A 102 3.86 16.00 -4.30
C ARG A 102 4.64 16.20 -3.01
N PHE A 103 5.28 17.36 -2.84
CA PHE A 103 6.14 17.64 -1.70
C PHE A 103 5.43 17.52 -0.35
N ASP A 104 4.18 17.94 -0.26
CA ASP A 104 3.36 17.82 0.95
C ASP A 104 3.12 16.35 1.33
N HIS A 105 2.92 15.46 0.34
CA HIS A 105 2.84 14.02 0.58
C HIS A 105 4.17 13.44 1.06
N GLU A 106 5.29 13.88 0.48
CA GLU A 106 6.62 13.43 0.91
C GLU A 106 6.90 13.82 2.36
N ALA A 107 6.61 15.07 2.74
CA ALA A 107 6.71 15.52 4.12
C ALA A 107 5.80 14.70 5.05
N GLY A 108 4.57 14.40 4.61
CA GLY A 108 3.67 13.49 5.31
C GLY A 108 4.26 12.09 5.51
N ASN A 109 4.89 11.54 4.47
CA ASN A 109 5.53 10.22 4.52
C ASN A 109 6.76 10.18 5.44
N ILE A 110 7.55 11.26 5.46
CA ILE A 110 8.66 11.40 6.42
C ILE A 110 8.11 11.49 7.85
N ASN A 111 7.01 12.20 8.07
CA ASN A 111 6.35 12.28 9.37
C ASN A 111 5.85 10.91 9.87
N VAL A 112 5.46 9.99 8.98
CA VAL A 112 5.12 8.60 9.36
C VAL A 112 6.31 7.91 10.05
N LEU A 113 7.55 8.12 9.57
CA LEU A 113 8.74 7.55 10.23
C LEU A 113 8.91 8.04 11.67
N CYS A 114 8.56 9.31 11.93
CA CYS A 114 8.60 9.88 13.28
C CYS A 114 7.49 9.30 14.17
N ARG A 115 6.27 9.15 13.62
CA ARG A 115 5.10 8.63 14.34
C ARG A 115 5.22 7.16 14.72
N PHE A 116 5.89 6.36 13.89
CA PHE A 116 6.12 4.94 14.13
C PHE A 116 7.58 4.64 14.48
N SER A 117 8.25 5.56 15.19
CA SER A 117 9.66 5.42 15.57
C SER A 117 9.95 4.21 16.46
N SER A 118 8.94 3.64 17.13
CA SER A 118 9.06 2.40 17.90
C SER A 118 9.11 1.13 17.04
N LEU A 119 8.86 1.23 15.73
CA LEU A 119 9.02 0.15 14.74
C LEU A 119 10.41 0.17 14.08
N ARG A 120 11.34 0.99 14.59
CA ARG A 120 12.68 1.17 14.02
C ARG A 120 13.72 0.31 14.73
#